data_AF-A0A2E9U3C2-F1
#
_entry.id   AF-A0A2E9U3C2-F1
#
_cell.length_a   1.000
_cell.length_b   1.000
_cell.length_c   1.000
_cell.angle_alpha   90.00
_cell.angle_beta   90.00
_cell.angle_gamma   90.00
#
_symmetry.space_group_name_H-M   'P 1'
#
loop_
_entity.id
_entity.type
_entity.pdbx_description
1 polymer ?
#
loop_
_entity_poly.entity_id
_entity_poly.type
_entity_poly.pdbx_seq_one_letter_code
_entity_poly.pdbx_strand_id
1 'polypeptide(L)'
;MSELKVVVDHLRLNYTGPFDANSLFKRINAFLNERGFDLQIEKEFEQNTKTGKHMEWQIKPWKRITDYTRYLPKIRILVYDYNKVNAIVDKKKVKVGNGRVVIYIDGYL
;
A
#
# COMPACT_ATOMS: atom_id res chain seq x y z
N MET A 1 -0.66 11.71 29.18
CA MET A 1 -0.84 11.94 27.74
C MET A 1 0.46 11.52 27.08
N SER A 2 0.47 10.39 26.36
CA SER A 2 1.67 9.95 25.66
C SER A 2 1.82 10.81 24.41
N GLU A 3 2.90 11.57 24.32
CA GLU A 3 3.24 12.35 23.13
C GLU A 3 3.49 11.38 21.96
N LEU A 4 2.71 11.51 20.88
CA LEU A 4 2.94 10.76 19.65
C LEU A 4 4.17 11.34 18.96
N LYS A 5 5.25 10.56 18.91
CA LYS A 5 6.47 10.99 18.23
C LYS A 5 6.44 10.53 16.78
N VAL A 6 6.62 11.46 15.85
CA VAL A 6 6.85 11.12 14.43
C VAL A 6 8.27 10.56 14.30
N VAL A 7 8.37 9.31 13.86
CA VAL A 7 9.63 8.62 13.60
C VAL A 7 9.92 8.59 12.11
N VAL A 8 8.88 8.44 11.30
CA VAL A 8 8.95 8.49 9.83
C VAL A 8 7.96 9.53 9.37
N ASP A 9 8.47 10.57 8.72
CA ASP A 9 7.68 11.68 8.21
C ASP A 9 7.53 11.56 6.69
N HIS A 10 6.31 11.27 6.24
CA HIS A 10 5.87 11.35 4.85
C HIS A 10 6.78 10.66 3.81
N LEU A 11 7.28 9.46 4.13
CA LEU A 11 8.10 8.70 3.19
C LEU A 11 7.25 8.37 1.95
N ARG A 12 7.67 8.90 0.80
CA ARG A 12 6.95 8.76 -0.47
C ARG A 12 7.72 7.87 -1.44
N LEU A 13 7.07 6.79 -1.87
CA LEU A 13 7.56 5.89 -2.91
C LEU A 13 6.69 6.08 -4.16
N ASN A 14 7.31 6.33 -5.30
CA ASN A 14 6.62 6.42 -6.59
C ASN A 14 7.15 5.34 -7.53
N TYR A 15 6.25 4.60 -8.16
CA TYR A 15 6.59 3.63 -9.19
C TYR A 15 5.62 3.77 -10.35
N THR A 16 6.14 3.65 -11.58
CA THR A 16 5.35 3.66 -12.81
C THR A 16 5.81 2.51 -13.68
N GLY A 17 4.87 1.67 -14.12
CA GLY A 17 5.18 0.54 -14.97
C GLY A 17 4.26 -0.65 -14.72
N PRO A 18 4.66 -1.84 -15.20
CA PRO A 18 3.88 -3.04 -14.99
C PRO A 18 3.96 -3.50 -13.53
N PHE A 19 2.82 -3.73 -12.91
CA PHE A 19 2.68 -4.34 -11.59
C PHE A 19 1.29 -4.95 -11.41
N ASP A 20 1.16 -5.87 -10.45
CA ASP A 20 -0.13 -6.40 -10.04
C ASP A 20 -0.55 -5.74 -8.71
N ALA A 21 -1.59 -4.90 -8.76
CA ALA A 21 -2.03 -4.11 -7.61
C ALA A 21 -2.56 -4.99 -6.46
N ASN A 22 -3.26 -6.08 -6.78
CA ASN A 22 -3.78 -7.01 -5.78
C ASN A 22 -2.65 -7.78 -5.09
N SER A 23 -1.66 -8.22 -5.86
CA SER A 23 -0.48 -8.90 -5.36
C SER A 23 0.37 -7.98 -4.51
N LEU A 24 0.49 -6.70 -4.88
CA LEU A 24 1.16 -5.68 -4.07
C LEU A 24 0.49 -5.53 -2.70
N PHE A 25 -0.83 -5.31 -2.69
CA PHE A 25 -1.59 -5.17 -1.44
C PHE A 25 -1.46 -6.42 -0.56
N LYS A 26 -1.59 -7.63 -1.14
CA LYS A 26 -1.41 -8.89 -0.42
C LYS A 26 -0.01 -9.05 0.16
N ARG A 27 1.04 -8.67 -0.57
CA ARG A 27 2.43 -8.73 -0.09
C ARG A 27 2.69 -7.77 1.06
N ILE A 28 2.13 -6.56 1.00
CA ILE A 28 2.23 -5.59 2.10
C ILE A 28 1.53 -6.14 3.34
N ASN A 29 0.31 -6.68 3.15
CA ASN A 29 -0.46 -7.28 4.24
C ASN A 29 0.28 -8.49 4.87
N ALA A 30 0.81 -9.41 4.04
CA ALA A 30 1.61 -10.53 4.51
C ALA A 30 2.85 -10.05 5.31
N PHE A 31 3.61 -9.10 4.78
CA PHE A 31 4.79 -8.56 5.45
C PHE A 31 4.48 -7.95 6.83
N LEU A 32 3.34 -7.27 6.97
CA LEU A 32 2.91 -6.69 8.24
C LEU A 32 2.47 -7.78 9.24
N ASN A 33 1.70 -8.78 8.77
CA ASN A 33 1.30 -9.92 9.60
C ASN A 33 2.50 -10.76 10.07
N GLU A 34 3.47 -11.04 9.18
CA GLU A 34 4.70 -11.76 9.52
C GLU A 34 5.50 -11.05 10.62
N ARG A 35 5.38 -9.72 10.70
CA ARG A 35 6.00 -8.91 11.75
C ARG A 35 5.13 -8.73 13.00
N GLY A 36 3.95 -9.35 13.05
CA GLY A 36 3.01 -9.31 14.17
C GLY A 36 2.34 -7.95 14.34
N PHE A 37 2.04 -7.25 13.24
CA PHE A 37 1.14 -6.09 13.27
C PHE A 37 -0.30 -6.54 13.08
N ASP A 38 -1.20 -5.99 13.88
CA ASP A 38 -2.63 -5.99 13.59
C ASP A 38 -2.94 -4.89 12.56
N LEU A 39 -3.99 -5.07 11.77
CA LEU A 39 -4.29 -4.22 10.62
C LEU A 39 -5.74 -3.76 10.62
N GLN A 40 -5.95 -2.48 10.37
CA GLN A 40 -7.25 -1.91 10.07
C GLN A 40 -7.20 -1.19 8.73
N ILE A 41 -8.16 -1.52 7.86
CA ILE A 41 -8.38 -0.81 6.61
C ILE A 41 -9.24 0.41 6.96
N GLU A 42 -8.66 1.60 6.90
CA GLU A 42 -9.39 2.87 7.15
C GLU A 42 -10.16 3.32 5.91
N LYS A 43 -9.59 3.07 4.72
CA LYS A 43 -10.20 3.48 3.46
C LYS A 43 -9.88 2.43 2.40
N GLU A 44 -10.92 2.02 1.70
CA GLU A 44 -10.82 1.27 0.46
C GLU A 44 -11.72 1.97 -0.56
N PHE A 45 -11.11 2.43 -1.64
CA PHE A 45 -11.81 3.12 -2.70
C PHE A 45 -11.32 2.61 -4.04
N GLU A 46 -12.27 2.23 -4.90
CA GLU A 46 -12.01 1.83 -6.26
C GLU A 46 -12.95 2.59 -7.19
N GLN A 47 -12.40 3.21 -8.23
CA GLN A 47 -13.17 3.92 -9.23
C GLN A 47 -12.62 3.62 -10.62
N ASN A 48 -13.51 3.23 -11.53
CA ASN A 48 -13.16 3.13 -12.95
C ASN A 48 -13.30 4.52 -13.58
N THR A 49 -12.20 5.07 -14.09
CA THR A 49 -12.18 6.31 -14.87
C THR A 49 -12.13 5.99 -16.36
N LYS A 50 -12.24 7.01 -17.22
CA LYS A 50 -12.10 6.84 -18.67
C LYS A 50 -10.67 6.44 -19.09
N THR A 51 -9.66 6.77 -18.28
CA THR A 51 -8.24 6.53 -18.57
C THR A 51 -7.70 5.24 -17.95
N GLY A 52 -8.39 4.70 -16.94
CA GLY A 52 -8.04 3.44 -16.28
C GLY A 52 -8.73 3.29 -14.94
N LYS A 53 -8.27 2.36 -14.11
CA LYS A 53 -8.78 2.20 -12.75
C LYS A 53 -7.98 3.03 -11.75
N HIS A 54 -8.67 3.81 -10.92
CA HIS A 54 -8.14 4.40 -9.69
C HIS A 54 -8.42 3.50 -8.51
N MET A 55 -7.40 3.25 -7.69
CA MET A 55 -7.55 2.54 -6.42
C MET A 55 -6.84 3.33 -5.33
N GLU A 56 -7.46 3.42 -4.16
CA GLU A 56 -6.88 3.99 -2.97
C GLU A 56 -7.13 3.05 -1.80
N TRP A 57 -6.05 2.66 -1.14
CA TRP A 57 -6.08 1.88 0.09
C TRP A 57 -5.34 2.63 1.19
N GLN A 58 -6.00 2.81 2.33
CA GLN A 58 -5.39 3.34 3.53
C GLN A 58 -5.45 2.27 4.61
N ILE A 59 -4.28 1.87 5.08
CA ILE A 59 -4.12 0.83 6.09
C ILE A 59 -3.42 1.46 7.30
N LYS A 60 -3.96 1.18 8.47
CA LYS A 60 -3.39 1.57 9.75
C LYS A 60 -3.00 0.32 10.52
N PRO A 61 -1.77 -0.19 10.29
CA PRO A 61 -1.20 -1.21 11.16
C PRO A 61 -0.97 -0.66 12.57
N TRP A 62 -1.09 -1.52 13.59
CA TRP A 62 -0.55 -1.23 14.93
C TRP A 62 0.13 -2.44 15.52
N LYS A 63 1.13 -2.18 16.35
CA LYS A 63 1.80 -3.20 17.16
C LYS A 63 2.09 -2.66 18.54
N ARG A 64 1.57 -3.35 19.56
CA ARG A 64 1.84 -3.00 20.96
C ARG A 64 3.22 -3.53 21.36
N ILE A 65 4.06 -2.66 21.93
CA ILE A 65 5.39 -3.02 22.43
C ILE A 65 5.37 -3.10 23.95
N THR A 66 4.77 -2.11 24.60
CA THR A 66 4.51 -2.07 26.04
C THR A 66 3.10 -1.52 26.29
N ASP A 67 2.66 -1.41 27.54
CA ASP A 67 1.41 -0.71 27.91
C ASP A 67 1.39 0.75 27.46
N TYR A 68 2.56 1.38 27.37
CA TYR A 68 2.70 2.82 27.10
C TYR A 68 3.17 3.15 25.69
N THR A 69 3.70 2.17 24.94
CA THR A 69 4.30 2.37 23.62
C THR A 69 3.65 1.46 22.57
N ARG A 70 3.18 2.08 21.49
CA ARG A 70 2.57 1.38 20.35
C ARG A 70 3.17 1.92 19.06
N TYR A 71 3.60 1.01 18.19
CA TYR A 71 3.91 1.36 16.82
C TYR A 71 2.62 1.59 16.07
N LEU A 72 2.48 2.76 15.45
CA LEU A 72 1.31 3.15 14.68
C LEU A 72 1.74 3.60 13.27
N PRO A 73 2.24 2.70 12.40
CA PRO A 73 2.45 3.07 11.01
C PRO A 73 1.13 3.41 10.32
N LYS A 74 1.16 4.37 9.40
CA LYS A 74 0.04 4.70 8.51
C LYS A 74 0.54 4.56 7.08
N ILE A 75 -0.12 3.71 6.32
CA ILE A 75 0.27 3.38 4.94
C ILE A 75 -0.88 3.78 4.02
N ARG A 76 -0.61 4.66 3.05
CA ARG A 76 -1.58 5.06 2.03
C ARG A 76 -1.03 4.71 0.66
N ILE A 77 -1.74 3.83 -0.04
CA ILE A 77 -1.40 3.33 -1.37
C ILE A 77 -2.39 3.95 -2.34
N LEU A 78 -1.89 4.69 -3.31
CA LEU A 78 -2.67 5.32 -4.37
C LEU A 78 -2.22 4.74 -5.70
N VAL A 79 -3.15 4.18 -6.46
CA VAL A 79 -2.90 3.61 -7.78
C VAL A 79 -3.69 4.40 -8.81
N TYR A 80 -2.99 4.93 -9.81
CA TYR A 80 -3.50 5.76 -10.90
C TYR A 80 -3.38 5.07 -12.25
N ASP A 81 -4.35 5.32 -13.13
CA ASP A 81 -4.39 4.86 -14.53
C ASP A 81 -4.10 3.36 -14.71
N TYR A 82 -4.63 2.53 -13.80
CA TYR A 82 -4.36 1.09 -13.81
C TYR A 82 -5.15 0.38 -14.91
N ASN A 83 -4.44 -0.20 -15.87
CA ASN A 83 -5.00 -0.90 -17.02
C ASN A 83 -4.35 -2.28 -17.18
N LYS A 84 -5.11 -3.25 -17.70
CA LYS A 84 -4.56 -4.56 -18.05
C LYS A 84 -3.95 -4.50 -19.45
N VAL A 85 -2.64 -4.68 -19.54
CA VAL A 85 -1.90 -4.73 -20.81
C VAL A 85 -1.41 -6.16 -21.07
N ASN A 86 -1.32 -6.55 -22.33
CA ASN A 86 -0.68 -7.81 -22.70
C ASN A 86 0.83 -7.58 -22.76
N ALA A 87 1.56 -8.13 -21.80
CA ALA A 87 3.02 -8.12 -21.79
C ALA A 87 3.55 -9.52 -22.11
N ILE A 88 4.72 -9.59 -22.75
CA ILE A 88 5.43 -10.85 -22.95
C ILE A 88 6.36 -11.03 -21.76
N VAL A 89 6.01 -11.96 -20.89
CA VAL A 89 6.85 -12.37 -19.75
C VAL A 89 7.24 -13.83 -20.01
N ASP A 90 8.53 -14.14 -20.00
CA ASP A 90 9.04 -15.50 -20.21
C ASP A 90 8.51 -16.18 -21.50
N LYS A 91 8.53 -15.44 -22.62
CA LYS A 91 8.03 -15.88 -23.95
C LYS A 91 6.53 -16.22 -23.99
N LYS A 92 5.77 -15.94 -22.94
CA LYS A 92 4.31 -16.12 -22.86
C LYS A 92 3.60 -14.77 -22.81
N LYS A 93 2.52 -14.62 -23.58
CA LYS A 93 1.63 -13.45 -23.48
C LYS A 93 0.82 -13.58 -22.19
N VAL A 94 1.06 -12.70 -21.23
CA VAL A 94 0.33 -12.60 -19.97
C VAL A 94 -0.32 -11.23 -19.84
N LYS A 95 -1.52 -11.20 -19.25
CA LYS A 95 -2.19 -9.95 -18.89
C LYS A 95 -1.56 -9.46 -17.59
N VAL A 96 -0.85 -8.34 -17.66
CA VAL A 96 -0.21 -7.69 -16.51
C VAL A 96 -0.87 -6.34 -16.30
N GLY A 97 -1.05 -5.94 -15.04
CA GLY A 97 -1.47 -4.58 -14.72
C GLY A 97 -0.36 -3.59 -15.07
N ASN A 98 -0.72 -2.42 -15.58
CA ASN A 98 0.20 -1.32 -15.81
C ASN A 98 -0.44 -0.04 -15.32
N GLY A 99 0.31 0.78 -14.60
CA GLY A 99 -0.18 2.04 -14.06
C GLY A 99 0.89 2.76 -13.25
N ARG A 100 0.45 3.68 -12.41
CA ARG A 100 1.30 4.42 -11.48
C ARG A 100 0.86 4.08 -10.06
N VAL A 101 1.80 3.86 -9.16
CA VAL A 101 1.54 3.67 -7.74
C VAL A 101 2.36 4.66 -6.92
N VAL A 102 1.71 5.27 -5.96
CA VAL A 102 2.31 6.15 -4.96
C VAL A 102 1.99 5.58 -3.59
N ILE A 103 3.02 5.31 -2.79
CA ILE A 103 2.86 4.81 -1.43
C ILE A 103 3.40 5.88 -0.49
N TYR A 104 2.57 6.30 0.45
CA TYR A 104 2.96 7.15 1.58
C TYR A 104 3.04 6.28 2.83
N ILE A 105 4.12 6.46 3.59
CA ILE A 105 4.35 5.78 4.86
C ILE A 105 4.69 6.84 5.90
N ASP A 106 3.82 6.95 6.90
CA ASP A 106 4.06 7.72 8.11
C ASP A 106 4.23 6.75 9.28
N GLY A 107 5.10 7.07 10.24
CA GLY A 107 5.39 6.22 11.39
C GLY A 107 5.31 6.99 12.68
N TYR A 108 4.43 6.57 13.58
CA TYR A 108 4.27 7.16 14.91
C TYR A 108 4.64 6.16 16.02
N LEU A 109 5.20 6.68 17.11
CA LEU A 109 5.57 5.98 18.33
C LEU A 109 4.86 6.59 19.55
#